data_AF-A0A4R0FNE0-F1
#
_entry.id   AF-A0A4R0FNE0-F1
#
_cell.length_a   1.000
_cell.length_b   1.000
_cell.length_c   1.000
_cell.angle_alpha   90.00
_cell.angle_beta   90.00
_cell.angle_gamma   90.00
#
_symmetry.space_group_name_H-M   'P 1'
#
loop_
_entity.id
_entity.type
_entity.pdbx_description
1 polymer ?
#
loop_
_entity_poly.entity_id
_entity_poly.type
_entity_poly.pdbx_seq_one_letter_code
_entity_poly.pdbx_strand_id
1 'polypeptide(L)' 'MHSTIEINSHKDMTAEQILEEIQYPLENLEHFLYAMTKMKIDDTLKDEEFTAIINTLHYQVLQISKAVRNK' A
#
# COMPACT_ATOMS: atom_id res chain seq x y z
N MET A 1 14.47 3.16 -8.65
CA MET A 1 13.80 2.39 -7.58
C MET A 1 12.33 2.74 -7.64
N HIS A 2 11.45 1.74 -7.83
CA HIS A 2 10.00 1.95 -7.69
C HIS A 2 9.67 2.12 -6.21
N SER A 3 8.79 3.07 -5.88
CA SER A 3 8.39 3.32 -4.50
C SER A 3 7.36 2.28 -4.07
N THR A 4 7.47 1.81 -2.83
CA THR A 4 6.56 0.81 -2.25
C THR A 4 5.29 1.43 -1.66
N ILE A 5 5.17 2.77 -1.73
CA ILE A 5 4.07 3.54 -1.13
C ILE A 5 3.56 4.62 -2.09
N GLU A 6 4.47 5.38 -2.68
CA GLU A 6 4.11 6.46 -3.61
C GLU A 6 4.00 5.89 -5.02
N ILE A 7 2.90 6.21 -5.70
CA ILE A 7 2.69 5.83 -7.10
C ILE A 7 2.92 7.08 -7.94
N ASN A 8 3.82 6.99 -8.92
CA ASN A 8 4.03 8.07 -9.89
C ASN A 8 2.85 8.11 -10.86
N SER A 9 1.72 8.62 -10.39
CA SER A 9 0.53 8.81 -11.22
C SER A 9 0.68 10.09 -12.03
N HIS A 10 0.79 9.95 -13.34
CA HIS A 10 0.76 11.06 -14.29
C HIS A 10 -0.45 10.94 -15.20
N LYS A 11 -0.96 12.08 -15.67
CA LYS A 11 -2.26 12.20 -16.35
C LYS A 11 -2.37 11.41 -17.67
N ASP A 12 -1.24 10.99 -18.23
CA ASP A 12 -1.14 10.38 -19.56
C ASP A 12 -0.69 8.90 -19.54
N MET A 13 -0.79 8.22 -18.40
CA MET A 13 -0.39 6.82 -18.29
C MET A 13 -1.40 5.85 -18.90
N THR A 14 -0.91 4.83 -19.61
CA THR A 14 -1.74 3.72 -20.13
C THR A 14 -2.21 2.79 -19.00
N ALA A 15 -3.10 1.84 -19.30
CA ALA A 15 -3.56 0.88 -18.29
C ALA A 15 -2.40 0.03 -17.77
N GLU A 16 -1.55 -0.39 -18.68
CA GLU A 16 -0.41 -1.27 -18.48
C GLU A 16 0.64 -0.57 -17.62
N GLN A 17 0.91 0.71 -17.88
CA GLN A 17 1.83 1.51 -17.07
C GLN A 17 1.30 1.72 -15.64
N ILE A 18 -0.01 1.93 -15.48
CA ILE A 18 -0.60 2.00 -14.14
C ILE A 18 -0.45 0.66 -13.42
N LEU A 19 -0.69 -0.46 -14.11
CA LEU A 19 -0.52 -1.80 -13.55
C LEU A 19 0.92 -2.07 -13.09
N GLU A 20 1.92 -1.69 -13.90
CA GLU A 20 3.34 -1.80 -13.53
C GLU A 20 3.68 -0.96 -12.30
N GLU A 21 3.17 0.27 -12.22
CA GLU A 21 3.43 1.16 -11.08
C GLU A 21 2.75 0.70 -9.78
N ILE A 22 1.56 0.08 -9.85
CA ILE A 22 0.86 -0.41 -8.65
C ILE A 22 1.27 -1.82 -8.21
N GLN A 23 1.99 -2.58 -9.05
CA GLN A 23 2.36 -3.97 -8.75
C GLN A 23 3.16 -4.07 -7.45
N TYR A 24 4.25 -3.32 -7.32
CA TYR A 24 5.09 -3.35 -6.12
C TYR A 24 4.38 -2.83 -4.86
N PRO A 25 3.61 -1.72 -4.90
CA PRO A 25 2.74 -1.32 -3.80
C PRO A 25 1.72 -2.40 -3.36
N LEU A 26 1.13 -3.14 -4.31
CA LEU A 26 0.19 -4.21 -4.02
C LEU A 26 0.86 -5.42 -3.34
N GLU A 27 2.00 -5.87 -3.86
CA GLU A 27 2.77 -6.96 -3.24
C GLU A 27 3.22 -6.58 -1.82
N ASN A 28 3.64 -5.33 -1.62
CA ASN A 28 4.01 -4.83 -0.30
C ASN A 28 2.81 -4.80 0.66
N LEU A 29 1.63 -4.39 0.17
CA LEU A 29 0.39 -4.39 0.95
C LEU A 29 0.02 -5.80 1.41
N GLU A 30 0.13 -6.79 0.53
CA GLU A 30 -0.14 -8.20 0.85
C GLU A 30 0.82 -8.75 1.91
N HIS A 31 2.13 -8.54 1.74
CA HIS A 31 3.12 -8.96 2.72
C HIS A 31 2.90 -8.32 4.09
N PHE A 32 2.51 -7.05 4.11
CA PHE A 32 2.28 -6.30 5.35
C PHE A 32 1.03 -6.79 6.09
N LEU A 33 -0.07 -7.04 5.36
CA LEU A 33 -1.28 -7.64 5.94
C LEU A 33 -1.00 -9.04 6.48
N TYR A 34 -0.22 -9.85 5.76
CA TYR A 34 0.20 -11.17 6.24
C TYR A 34 1.02 -11.07 7.53
N ALA A 35 1.99 -10.15 7.61
CA ALA A 35 2.77 -9.92 8.82
C ALA A 35 1.88 -9.50 10.01
N MET A 36 0.92 -8.59 9.79
CA MET A 36 -0.03 -8.18 10.83
C MET A 36 -0.88 -9.32 11.38
N THR A 37 -1.36 -10.23 10.52
CA THR A 37 -2.14 -11.39 10.98
C THR A 37 -1.33 -12.31 11.91
N LYS A 38 -0.01 -12.34 11.76
CA LYS A 38 0.90 -13.06 12.67
C LYS A 38 1.21 -12.27 13.93
N MET A 39 1.41 -10.95 13.83
CA MET A 39 1.76 -10.10 14.98
C MET A 39 0.62 -9.98 16.00
N LYS A 40 -0.65 -9.99 15.55
CA LYS A 40 -1.81 -9.97 16.45
C LYS A 40 -1.94 -11.24 17.32
N ILE A 41 -1.22 -12.30 16.99
CA ILE A 41 -1.21 -13.57 17.75
C ILE A 41 -0.23 -13.49 18.94
N ASP A 42 0.77 -12.61 18.88
CA ASP A 42 1.83 -12.51 19.90
C ASP A 42 1.61 -11.40 20.95
N ASP A 43 0.50 -10.66 20.90
CA ASP A 43 0.08 -9.63 21.90
C ASP A 43 1.14 -8.55 22.20
N THR A 44 2.08 -8.33 21.28
CA THR A 44 3.27 -7.49 21.49
C THR A 44 3.14 -6.06 20.96
N LEU A 45 2.05 -5.73 20.25
CA LEU A 45 1.92 -4.47 19.53
C LEU A 45 1.18 -3.42 20.37
N LYS A 46 1.81 -2.25 20.59
CA LYS A 46 1.16 -1.13 21.29
C LYS A 46 0.12 -0.45 20.41
N ASP A 47 -0.89 0.18 21.03
CA ASP A 47 -1.96 0.89 20.33
C ASP A 47 -1.45 1.99 19.37
N GLU A 48 -0.37 2.68 19.73
CA GLU A 48 0.27 3.70 18.90
C GLU A 48 0.90 3.10 17.63
N GLU A 49 1.56 1.94 17.77
CA GLU A 49 2.17 1.20 16.68
C GLU A 49 1.09 0.64 15.75
N PHE A 50 0.01 0.09 16.33
CA PHE A 50 -1.16 -0.34 15.59
C PHE A 50 -1.78 0.80 14.78
N THR A 51 -1.95 1.97 15.40
CA THR A 51 -2.50 3.16 14.74
C THR A 51 -1.62 3.62 13.58
N ALA A 52 -0.30 3.67 13.76
CA ALA A 52 0.64 4.03 12.70
C ALA A 52 0.59 3.04 11.51
N ILE A 53 0.48 1.75 11.82
CA ILE A 53 0.31 0.66 10.84
C ILE A 53 -0.98 0.85 10.03
N ILE A 54 -2.11 1.08 10.70
CA ILE A 54 -3.41 1.31 10.03
C ILE A 54 -3.38 2.57 9.16
N ASN A 55 -2.77 3.66 9.63
CA ASN A 55 -2.63 4.88 8.84
C ASN A 55 -1.78 4.68 7.58
N THR A 56 -0.71 3.88 7.68
CA THR A 56 0.15 3.54 6.54
C THR A 56 -0.61 2.70 5.50
N LEU A 57 -1.38 1.71 5.95
CA LEU A 57 -2.26 0.91 5.10
C LEU A 57 -3.29 1.78 4.37
N HIS A 58 -3.95 2.66 5.13
CA HIS A 58 -4.94 3.57 4.56
C HIS A 58 -4.33 4.46 3.47
N TYR A 59 -3.13 5.00 3.72
CA TYR A 59 -2.42 5.82 2.75
C TYR A 59 -2.06 5.04 1.48
N GLN A 60 -1.51 3.82 1.59
CA GLN A 60 -1.21 2.99 0.42
C GLN A 60 -2.45 2.68 -0.42
N VAL A 61 -3.56 2.28 0.21
CA VAL A 61 -4.83 2.02 -0.48
C VAL A 61 -5.35 3.28 -1.18
N LEU A 62 -5.22 4.44 -0.54
CA LEU A 62 -5.59 5.72 -1.14
C LEU A 62 -4.76 6.04 -2.39
N GLN A 63 -3.45 5.79 -2.37
CA GLN A 63 -2.58 6.01 -3.52
C GLN A 63 -2.93 5.08 -4.69
N ILE A 64 -3.15 3.79 -4.42
CA ILE A 64 -3.59 2.82 -5.44
C ILE A 64 -4.94 3.25 -6.03
N SER A 65 -5.89 3.63 -5.17
CA SER A 65 -7.22 4.08 -5.61
C SER A 65 -7.14 5.32 -6.51
N LYS A 66 -6.27 6.29 -6.18
CA LYS A 66 -6.03 7.47 -7.01
C LYS A 66 -5.44 7.10 -8.36
N ALA A 67 -4.43 6.22 -8.39
CA ALA A 67 -3.79 5.79 -9.63
C ALA A 67 -4.80 5.10 -10.58
N VAL A 68 -5.70 4.28 -10.03
CA VAL A 68 -6.74 3.60 -10.81
C VAL A 68 -7.88 4.54 -11.23
N ARG A 69 -8.28 5.51 -10.38
CA ARG A 69 -9.42 6.41 -10.63
C ARG A 69 -9.08 7.66 -11.45
N ASN A 70 -7.85 8.14 -11.43
CA ASN A 70 -7.42 9.32 -12.20
C ASN A 70 -7.24 9.03 -13.71
N LYS A 71 -7.83 7.94 -14.18
CA LYS A 71 -7.85 7.51 -15.57
C LYS A 71 -9.16 7.90 -16.23
#